data_AF-T1GDM3-F1
#
_entry.id   AF-T1GDM3-F1
#
_cell.length_a   1.000
_cell.length_b   1.000
_cell.length_c   1.000
_cell.angle_alpha   90.00
_cell.angle_beta   90.00
_cell.angle_gamma   90.00
#
_symmetry.space_group_name_H-M   'P 1'
#
loop_
_entity.id
_entity.type
_entity.pdbx_description
1 polymer ?
#
loop_
_entity_poly.entity_id
_entity_poly.type
_entity_poly.pdbx_seq_one_letter_code
_entity_poly.pdbx_strand_id
1 'polypeptide(L)'
;MTITYFKNIIFKIFEEVPPGSNRGQNFIHNPAIFTRNEVRGQVKLKVTNIKGEKLTVIRAMRMSQKRNKWAFETLDSTLNFENEKGRANWPLDEGKKLKEKFDAIFGTTEYNKAIDKLIKMRKDQMAELKVKESDLKHLSYLKKELDDKKLDLERKEASLKSLEESCDKIENEIKELDVESDGGGVGKSELMGKNMYHCDT
;
A
#
# COMPACT_ATOMS: atom_id res chain seq x y z
N MET A 1 5.07 16.76 -13.03
CA MET A 1 6.32 17.11 -13.74
C MET A 1 6.16 17.15 -15.27
N THR A 2 5.34 16.30 -15.89
CA THR A 2 5.20 16.16 -17.36
C THR A 2 4.46 17.33 -18.04
N ILE A 3 3.47 17.94 -17.37
CA ILE A 3 2.67 19.05 -17.93
C ILE A 3 3.51 20.32 -18.08
N THR A 4 4.35 20.63 -17.08
CA THR A 4 5.27 21.76 -17.11
C THR A 4 6.29 21.60 -18.23
N TYR A 5 6.73 20.38 -18.52
CA TYR A 5 7.72 20.08 -19.56
C TYR A 5 7.17 20.36 -20.98
N PHE A 6 5.96 19.90 -21.28
CA PHE A 6 5.31 20.19 -22.57
C PHE A 6 4.97 21.67 -22.73
N LYS A 7 4.45 22.31 -21.68
CA LYS A 7 4.18 23.75 -21.68
C LYS A 7 5.46 24.55 -21.88
N ASN A 8 6.56 24.18 -21.22
CA ASN A 8 7.87 24.82 -21.37
C ASN A 8 8.47 24.61 -22.76
N ILE A 9 8.35 23.44 -23.37
CA ILE A 9 8.86 23.19 -24.73
C ILE A 9 8.12 24.06 -25.75
N ILE A 10 6.79 24.11 -25.66
CA ILE A 10 5.98 24.92 -26.57
C ILE A 10 6.25 26.43 -26.34
N PHE A 11 6.32 26.86 -25.07
CA PHE A 11 6.68 28.22 -24.69
C PHE A 11 8.08 28.61 -25.21
N LYS A 12 9.08 27.74 -25.05
CA LYS A 12 10.46 27.96 -25.50
C LYS A 12 10.57 28.05 -27.03
N ILE A 13 9.91 27.14 -27.76
CA ILE A 13 9.97 27.09 -29.24
C ILE A 13 9.19 28.25 -29.87
N PHE A 14 8.10 28.71 -29.23
CA PHE A 14 7.17 29.66 -29.83
C PHE A 14 7.10 31.04 -29.17
N GLU A 15 7.82 31.31 -28.09
CA GLU A 15 7.97 32.67 -27.56
C GLU A 15 9.31 33.30 -27.94
N GLU A 16 10.40 32.53 -28.00
CA GLU A 16 11.69 33.03 -28.45
C GLU A 16 11.68 33.28 -29.95
N VAL A 17 12.30 34.37 -30.40
CA VAL A 17 12.51 34.66 -31.83
C VAL A 17 13.80 33.97 -32.29
N PRO A 18 13.94 33.59 -33.58
CA PRO A 18 15.14 32.89 -34.05
C PRO A 18 16.42 33.65 -33.69
N PRO A 19 17.48 32.96 -33.24
CA PRO A 19 18.75 33.59 -32.91
C PRO A 19 19.31 34.31 -34.14
N GLY A 20 19.88 35.51 -33.95
CA GLY A 20 20.41 36.34 -35.05
C GLY A 20 19.37 37.18 -35.82
N SER A 21 18.09 37.08 -35.50
CA SER A 21 17.00 37.77 -36.24
C SER A 21 16.79 39.25 -35.90
N ASN A 22 17.66 39.88 -35.09
CA ASN A 22 17.46 41.23 -34.53
C ASN A 22 16.04 41.40 -33.93
N ARG A 23 15.73 40.67 -32.86
CA ARG A 23 14.41 40.67 -32.21
C ARG A 23 13.25 40.30 -33.15
N GLY A 24 13.48 39.36 -34.08
CA GLY A 24 12.48 38.87 -35.03
C GLY A 24 12.35 39.70 -36.31
N GLN A 25 13.05 40.82 -36.44
CA GLN A 25 12.89 41.74 -37.57
C GLN A 25 13.32 41.13 -38.91
N ASN A 26 14.44 40.42 -38.93
CA ASN A 26 14.98 39.80 -40.15
C ASN A 26 14.27 38.48 -40.52
N PHE A 27 13.29 38.06 -39.70
CA PHE A 27 12.55 36.83 -39.91
C PHE A 27 11.30 37.03 -40.78
N ILE A 28 10.83 38.27 -40.94
CA ILE A 28 9.72 38.64 -41.83
C ILE A 28 10.29 39.41 -43.01
N HIS A 29 9.74 39.19 -44.21
CA HIS A 29 10.12 39.96 -45.39
C HIS A 29 10.02 41.47 -45.16
N ASN A 30 11.02 42.21 -45.62
CA ASN A 30 11.03 43.67 -45.55
C ASN A 30 9.86 44.24 -46.40
N PRO A 31 8.93 45.01 -45.79
CA PRO A 31 7.80 45.61 -46.50
C PRO A 31 8.18 46.53 -47.67
N ALA A 32 9.37 47.16 -47.60
CA ALA A 32 9.88 48.04 -48.65
C ALA A 32 10.10 47.31 -50.00
N ILE A 33 10.38 46.00 -49.98
CA ILE A 33 10.52 45.17 -51.19
C ILE A 33 9.22 45.10 -51.97
N PHE A 34 8.09 45.21 -51.28
CA PHE A 34 6.75 45.10 -51.87
C PHE A 34 6.01 46.44 -51.95
N THR A 35 6.70 47.56 -51.67
CA THR A 35 6.10 48.91 -51.59
C THR A 35 4.91 48.96 -50.62
N ARG A 36 4.98 48.20 -49.52
CA ARG A 36 3.95 48.15 -48.47
C ARG A 36 4.47 48.75 -47.18
N ASN A 37 3.58 49.31 -46.39
CA ASN A 37 3.89 49.83 -45.05
C ASN A 37 3.81 48.74 -43.96
N GLU A 38 3.30 47.56 -44.30
CA GLU A 38 3.15 46.42 -43.39
C GLU A 38 3.29 45.09 -44.16
N VAL A 39 3.94 44.10 -43.54
CA VAL A 39 3.93 42.69 -43.95
C VAL A 39 3.57 41.84 -42.73
N ARG A 40 2.71 40.84 -42.94
CA ARG A 40 2.40 39.81 -41.94
C ARG A 40 3.06 38.49 -42.35
N GLY A 41 3.63 37.80 -41.37
CA GLY A 41 4.17 36.45 -41.50
C GLY A 41 3.45 35.50 -40.56
N GLN A 42 3.36 34.23 -40.94
CA GLN A 42 2.81 33.19 -40.08
C GLN A 42 3.69 31.95 -40.13
N VAL A 43 4.03 31.42 -38.95
CA VAL A 43 4.68 30.12 -38.80
C VAL A 43 3.64 29.13 -38.28
N LYS A 44 3.51 27.98 -38.93
CA LYS A 44 2.58 26.92 -38.55
C LYS A 44 3.33 25.60 -38.40
N LEU A 45 3.31 25.04 -37.19
CA LEU A 45 3.78 23.68 -36.90
C LEU A 45 2.58 22.77 -36.72
N LYS A 46 2.57 21.61 -37.38
CA LYS A 46 1.59 20.56 -37.17
C LYS A 46 2.30 19.26 -36.79
N VAL A 47 1.97 18.73 -35.61
CA VAL A 47 2.48 17.46 -35.08
C VAL A 47 1.31 16.48 -35.02
N THR A 48 1.51 15.23 -35.43
CA THR A 48 0.51 14.16 -35.29
C THR A 48 1.08 13.10 -34.38
N ASN A 49 0.32 12.67 -33.37
CA ASN A 49 0.75 11.58 -32.50
C ASN A 49 0.42 10.20 -33.12
N ILE A 50 0.87 9.12 -32.47
CA ILE A 50 0.60 7.74 -32.91
C ILE A 50 -0.88 7.36 -32.91
N LYS A 51 -1.72 8.12 -32.20
CA LYS A 51 -3.18 7.95 -32.17
C LYS A 51 -3.90 8.77 -33.26
N GLY A 52 -3.16 9.45 -34.14
CA GLY A 52 -3.71 10.30 -35.19
C GLY A 52 -4.19 11.68 -34.73
N GLU A 53 -4.02 12.03 -33.44
CA GLU A 53 -4.39 13.34 -32.90
C GLU A 53 -3.38 14.39 -33.35
N LYS A 54 -3.89 15.54 -33.81
CA LYS A 54 -3.10 16.62 -34.41
C LYS A 54 -2.98 17.79 -33.45
N LEU A 55 -1.74 18.21 -33.18
CA LEU A 55 -1.43 19.47 -32.53
C LEU A 55 -0.98 20.47 -33.61
N THR A 56 -1.71 21.57 -33.76
CA THR A 56 -1.33 22.69 -34.63
C THR A 56 -0.98 23.90 -33.80
N VAL A 57 0.24 24.38 -33.90
CA VAL A 57 0.72 25.63 -33.29
C VAL A 57 0.92 26.65 -34.39
N ILE A 58 0.34 27.83 -34.22
CA ILE A 58 0.40 28.94 -35.17
C ILE A 58 0.95 30.16 -34.42
N ARG A 59 1.96 30.81 -35.00
CA ARG A 59 2.43 32.12 -34.55
C ARG A 59 2.34 33.10 -35.70
N ALA A 60 1.50 34.12 -35.58
CA ALA A 60 1.48 35.22 -36.53
C ALA A 60 2.29 36.40 -36.01
N MET A 61 2.96 37.06 -36.94
CA MET A 61 3.87 38.16 -36.66
C MET A 61 3.67 39.26 -37.70
N ARG A 62 4.00 40.49 -37.34
CA ARG A 62 3.84 41.67 -38.18
C ARG A 62 5.13 42.47 -38.20
N MET A 63 5.51 42.92 -39.38
CA MET A 63 6.50 43.97 -39.59
C MET A 63 5.79 45.21 -40.13
N SER A 64 5.95 46.36 -39.47
CA SER A 64 5.36 47.63 -39.90
C SER A 64 6.37 48.76 -39.93
N GLN A 65 6.23 49.68 -40.88
CA GLN A 65 7.01 50.91 -40.93
C GLN A 65 6.30 52.00 -40.12
N LYS A 66 6.91 52.42 -39.01
CA LYS A 66 6.42 53.55 -38.20
C LYS A 66 7.36 54.73 -38.39
N ARG A 67 6.89 55.82 -39.01
CA ARG A 67 7.69 57.02 -39.35
C ARG A 67 9.04 56.69 -40.00
N ASN A 68 10.09 56.51 -39.19
CA ASN A 68 11.47 56.25 -39.62
C ASN A 68 12.09 55.00 -38.96
N LYS A 69 11.28 54.09 -38.39
CA LYS A 69 11.73 52.86 -37.72
C LYS A 69 10.85 51.67 -38.13
N TRP A 70 11.47 50.50 -38.19
CA TRP A 70 10.77 49.22 -38.36
C TRP A 70 10.31 48.68 -37.01
N ALA A 71 9.03 48.31 -36.92
CA ALA A 71 8.42 47.75 -35.73
C ALA A 71 7.96 46.31 -36.00
N PHE A 72 8.56 45.37 -35.27
CA PHE A 72 8.14 43.97 -35.23
C PHE A 72 7.18 43.75 -34.06
N GLU A 73 6.04 43.11 -34.33
CA GLU A 73 5.01 42.77 -33.36
C GLU A 73 4.67 41.28 -33.50
N THR A 74 4.65 40.54 -32.39
CA THR A 74 3.99 39.22 -32.37
C THR A 74 2.49 39.48 -32.18
N LEU A 75 1.65 38.97 -33.08
CA LEU A 75 0.21 39.25 -33.06
C LEU A 75 -0.53 38.25 -32.18
N ASP A 76 -0.55 36.99 -32.59
CA ASP A 76 -1.28 35.92 -31.91
C ASP A 76 -0.51 34.60 -32.00
N SER A 77 -0.46 33.90 -30.87
CA SER A 77 -0.01 32.51 -30.77
C SER A 77 -1.23 31.65 -30.52
N THR A 78 -1.66 30.89 -31.52
CA THR A 78 -2.82 29.99 -31.44
C THR A 78 -2.34 28.55 -31.32
N LEU A 79 -2.91 27.82 -30.38
CA LEU A 79 -2.63 26.40 -30.17
C LEU A 79 -3.94 25.61 -30.31
N ASN A 80 -4.01 24.75 -31.32
CA ASN A 80 -5.17 23.92 -31.61
C ASN A 80 -4.80 22.45 -31.43
N PHE A 81 -5.48 21.76 -30.52
CA PHE A 81 -5.48 20.29 -30.51
C PHE A 81 -6.72 19.80 -31.26
N GLU A 82 -6.56 18.82 -32.13
CA GLU A 82 -7.62 18.19 -32.89
C GLU A 82 -7.53 16.67 -32.69
N ASN A 83 -8.60 16.08 -32.19
CA ASN A 83 -8.74 14.63 -32.03
C ASN A 83 -9.76 14.09 -33.03
N GLU A 84 -10.02 12.78 -33.02
CA GLU A 84 -11.01 12.14 -33.89
C GLU A 84 -12.43 12.73 -33.76
N LYS A 85 -12.73 13.40 -32.63
CA LYS A 85 -14.02 14.05 -32.36
C LYS A 85 -14.05 15.55 -32.70
N GLY A 86 -12.97 16.11 -33.26
CA GLY A 86 -12.85 17.52 -33.64
C GLY A 86 -11.88 18.34 -32.78
N ARG A 87 -12.15 19.64 -32.59
CA ARG A 87 -11.25 20.53 -31.82
C ARG A 87 -11.32 20.25 -30.31
N ALA A 88 -10.20 19.85 -29.74
CA ALA A 88 -10.01 19.66 -28.32
C ALA A 88 -9.45 20.95 -27.68
N ASN A 89 -10.32 21.85 -27.23
CA ASN A 89 -9.90 23.09 -26.57
C ASN A 89 -9.62 22.92 -25.06
N TRP A 90 -9.86 21.73 -24.53
CA TRP A 90 -9.79 21.47 -23.09
C TRP A 90 -8.45 21.76 -22.39
N PRO A 91 -7.29 21.74 -23.06
CA PRO A 91 -6.05 22.19 -22.43
C PRO A 91 -6.02 23.69 -22.12
N LEU A 92 -6.95 24.46 -22.70
CA LEU A 92 -7.21 25.88 -22.46
C LEU A 92 -8.52 26.12 -21.70
N ASP A 93 -9.26 25.05 -21.34
CA ASP A 93 -10.48 25.19 -20.55
C ASP A 93 -10.16 25.60 -19.11
N GLU A 94 -11.16 26.14 -18.42
CA GLU A 94 -11.11 26.53 -17.01
C GLU A 94 -10.60 25.40 -16.10
N GLY A 95 -9.92 25.79 -15.01
CA GLY A 95 -9.15 24.88 -14.16
C GLY A 95 -9.90 23.64 -13.66
N LYS A 96 -11.22 23.72 -13.47
CA LYS A 96 -12.05 22.57 -13.06
C LYS A 96 -12.13 21.49 -14.15
N LYS A 97 -12.46 21.85 -15.39
CA LYS A 97 -12.56 20.92 -16.54
C LYS A 97 -11.20 20.34 -16.90
N LEU A 98 -10.16 21.17 -16.82
CA LEU A 98 -8.79 20.74 -17.02
C LEU A 98 -8.38 19.72 -15.96
N LYS A 99 -8.71 19.97 -14.70
CA LYS A 99 -8.46 19.04 -13.58
C LYS A 99 -9.22 17.72 -13.75
N GLU A 100 -10.51 17.75 -14.11
CA GLU A 100 -11.30 16.55 -14.36
C GLU A 100 -10.68 15.68 -15.47
N LYS A 101 -10.17 16.29 -16.55
CA LYS A 101 -9.44 15.55 -17.60
C LYS A 101 -8.09 15.05 -17.15
N PHE A 102 -7.36 15.79 -16.33
CA PHE A 102 -6.12 15.29 -15.74
C PHE A 102 -6.37 14.12 -14.80
N ASP A 103 -7.38 14.20 -13.95
CA ASP A 103 -7.78 13.12 -13.05
C ASP A 103 -8.22 11.89 -13.84
N ALA A 104 -8.93 12.05 -14.96
CA ALA A 104 -9.30 10.94 -15.84
C ALA A 104 -8.12 10.33 -16.60
N ILE A 105 -7.17 11.13 -17.08
CA ILE A 105 -5.97 10.65 -17.81
C ILE A 105 -5.04 9.90 -16.87
N PHE A 106 -4.79 10.45 -15.69
CA PHE A 106 -3.84 9.90 -14.75
C PHE A 106 -4.48 8.95 -13.74
N GLY A 107 -5.81 8.79 -13.75
CA GLY A 107 -6.53 7.94 -12.81
C GLY A 107 -6.24 8.30 -11.35
N THR A 108 -5.93 9.57 -11.05
CA THR A 108 -5.38 9.99 -9.75
C THR A 108 -6.25 9.51 -8.60
N THR A 109 -7.57 9.57 -8.77
CA THR A 109 -8.56 9.16 -7.77
C THR A 109 -8.53 7.65 -7.53
N GLU A 110 -8.44 6.87 -8.59
CA GLU A 110 -8.37 5.41 -8.57
C GLU A 110 -7.05 4.92 -7.97
N TYR A 111 -5.92 5.55 -8.34
CA TYR A 111 -4.62 5.26 -7.75
C TYR A 111 -4.59 5.56 -6.25
N ASN A 112 -5.11 6.72 -5.82
CA ASN A 112 -5.17 7.06 -4.40
C ASN A 112 -6.03 6.05 -3.62
N LYS A 113 -7.20 5.68 -4.15
CA LYS A 113 -8.06 4.63 -3.57
C LYS A 113 -7.34 3.29 -3.43
N ALA A 114 -6.58 2.89 -4.45
CA ALA A 114 -5.81 1.65 -4.42
C ALA A 114 -4.71 1.69 -3.35
N ILE A 115 -4.00 2.82 -3.24
CA ILE A 115 -2.98 3.05 -2.22
C ILE A 115 -3.57 2.98 -0.81
N ASP A 116 -4.69 3.67 -0.57
CA ASP A 116 -5.38 3.66 0.72
C ASP A 116 -5.80 2.24 1.12
N LYS A 117 -6.28 1.45 0.16
CA LYS A 117 -6.63 0.04 0.37
C LYS A 117 -5.40 -0.79 0.76
N LEU A 118 -4.27 -0.61 0.08
CA LEU A 118 -3.02 -1.30 0.41
C LEU A 118 -2.52 -0.94 1.82
N ILE A 119 -2.59 0.33 2.18
CA ILE A 119 -2.21 0.81 3.51
C ILE A 119 -3.11 0.18 4.58
N LYS A 120 -4.42 0.15 4.34
CA LYS A 120 -5.39 -0.46 5.26
C LYS A 120 -5.12 -1.96 5.44
N MET A 121 -4.97 -2.70 4.34
CA MET A 121 -4.67 -4.14 4.38
C MET A 121 -3.40 -4.44 5.18
N ARG A 122 -2.33 -3.64 4.99
CA ARG A 122 -1.09 -3.79 5.76
C ARG A 122 -1.33 -3.57 7.26
N LYS A 123 -2.10 -2.55 7.63
CA LYS A 123 -2.43 -2.27 9.05
C LYS A 123 -3.22 -3.42 9.66
N ASP A 124 -4.22 -3.92 8.95
CA ASP A 124 -5.08 -5.02 9.41
C ASP A 124 -4.24 -6.30 9.59
N GLN A 125 -3.37 -6.63 8.63
CA GLN A 125 -2.46 -7.79 8.72
C GLN A 125 -1.45 -7.67 9.88
N MET A 126 -0.89 -6.48 10.12
CA MET A 126 0.00 -6.27 11.27
C MET A 126 -0.73 -6.44 12.60
N ALA A 127 -1.97 -5.97 12.70
CA ALA A 127 -2.78 -6.16 13.90
C ALA A 127 -3.07 -7.65 14.15
N GLU A 128 -3.45 -8.39 13.11
CA GLU A 128 -3.70 -9.83 13.19
C GLU A 128 -2.43 -10.62 13.57
N LEU A 129 -1.28 -10.27 12.99
CA LEU A 129 0.01 -10.88 13.35
C LEU A 129 0.34 -10.68 14.83
N LYS A 130 0.09 -9.48 15.37
CA LYS A 130 0.36 -9.18 16.79
C LYS A 130 -0.49 -10.05 17.73
N VAL A 131 -1.76 -10.28 17.38
CA VAL A 131 -2.65 -11.17 18.13
C VAL A 131 -2.13 -12.60 18.07
N LYS A 132 -1.85 -13.12 16.87
CA LYS A 132 -1.31 -14.49 16.69
C LYS A 132 0.01 -14.71 17.43
N GLU A 133 0.89 -13.71 17.47
CA GLU A 133 2.14 -13.77 18.23
C GLU A 133 1.89 -13.87 19.74
N SER A 134 0.89 -13.14 20.26
CA SER A 134 0.47 -13.26 21.66
C SER A 134 -0.10 -14.64 21.97
N ASP A 135 -0.96 -15.16 21.08
CA ASP A 135 -1.58 -16.49 21.24
C ASP A 135 -0.53 -17.60 21.23
N LEU A 136 0.45 -17.52 20.32
CA LEU A 136 1.56 -18.48 20.27
C LEU A 136 2.37 -18.50 21.57
N LYS A 137 2.65 -17.31 22.15
CA LYS A 137 3.35 -17.23 23.44
C LYS A 137 2.53 -17.92 24.54
N HIS A 138 1.23 -17.65 24.61
CA HIS A 138 0.36 -18.27 25.59
C HIS A 138 0.26 -19.79 25.43
N LEU A 139 0.06 -20.28 24.20
CA LEU A 139 0.04 -21.72 23.89
C LEU A 139 1.37 -22.41 24.23
N SER A 140 2.50 -21.74 23.96
CA SER A 140 3.81 -22.28 24.33
C SER A 140 3.97 -22.45 25.85
N TYR A 141 3.41 -21.52 26.63
CA TYR A 141 3.41 -21.58 28.08
C TYR A 141 2.53 -22.73 28.59
N LEU A 142 1.29 -22.85 28.10
CA LEU A 142 0.37 -23.94 28.46
C LEU A 142 0.96 -25.31 28.12
N LYS A 143 1.63 -25.44 26.96
CA LYS A 143 2.32 -26.68 26.59
C LYS A 143 3.38 -27.05 27.63
N LYS A 144 4.21 -26.10 28.05
CA LYS A 144 5.25 -26.33 29.06
C LYS A 144 4.65 -26.76 30.40
N GLU A 145 3.59 -26.08 30.85
CA GLU A 145 2.90 -26.44 32.10
C GLU A 145 2.30 -27.85 32.04
N LEU A 146 1.78 -28.26 30.88
CA LEU A 146 1.25 -29.60 30.65
C LEU A 146 2.36 -30.67 30.66
N ASP A 147 3.50 -30.39 30.03
CA ASP A 147 4.66 -31.28 30.03
C ASP A 147 5.21 -31.46 31.46
N ASP A 148 5.26 -30.39 32.26
CA ASP A 148 5.67 -30.44 33.68
C ASP A 148 4.69 -31.28 34.53
N LYS A 149 3.38 -31.07 34.36
CA LYS A 149 2.35 -31.86 35.07
C LYS A 149 2.36 -33.34 34.68
N LYS A 150 2.66 -33.67 33.43
CA LYS A 150 2.81 -35.07 32.99
C LYS A 150 3.97 -35.77 33.70
N LEU A 151 5.12 -35.10 33.80
CA LEU A 151 6.27 -35.64 34.55
C LEU A 151 5.94 -35.89 36.02
N ASP A 152 5.21 -34.96 36.65
CA ASP A 152 4.79 -35.14 38.04
C ASP A 152 3.77 -36.28 38.20
N LEU A 153 2.86 -36.45 37.24
CA LEU A 153 1.91 -37.58 37.23
C LEU A 153 2.67 -38.91 37.15
N GLU A 154 3.62 -39.06 36.23
CA GLU A 154 4.43 -40.28 36.07
C GLU A 154 5.20 -40.62 37.37
N ARG A 155 5.73 -39.61 38.07
CA ARG A 155 6.39 -39.80 39.38
C ARG A 155 5.40 -40.27 40.44
N LYS A 156 4.21 -39.69 40.50
CA LYS A 156 3.18 -40.07 41.46
C LYS A 156 2.70 -41.49 41.20
N GLU A 157 2.47 -41.87 39.96
CA GLU A 157 2.09 -43.24 39.57
C GLU A 157 3.18 -44.26 39.96
N ALA A 158 4.47 -43.94 39.73
CA ALA A 158 5.57 -44.80 40.15
C ALA A 158 5.64 -45.00 41.67
N SER A 159 5.42 -43.93 42.44
CA SER A 159 5.35 -44.01 43.90
C SER A 159 4.14 -44.81 44.38
N LEU A 160 2.97 -44.61 43.76
CA LEU A 160 1.73 -45.32 44.10
C LEU A 160 1.91 -46.84 43.91
N LYS A 161 2.49 -47.23 42.77
CA LYS A 161 2.83 -48.63 42.49
C LYS A 161 3.75 -49.25 43.55
N SER A 162 4.78 -48.53 44.00
CA SER A 162 5.68 -49.04 45.05
C SER A 162 5.01 -49.17 46.43
N LEU A 163 4.04 -48.30 46.73
CA LEU A 163 3.23 -48.39 47.94
C LEU A 163 2.27 -49.57 47.85
N GLU A 164 1.60 -49.77 46.71
CA GLU A 164 0.73 -50.92 46.45
C GLU A 164 1.50 -52.23 46.63
N GLU A 165 2.69 -52.35 46.05
CA GLU A 165 3.57 -53.52 46.23
C GLU A 165 3.96 -53.75 47.70
N SER A 166 4.01 -52.69 48.51
CA SER A 166 4.30 -52.78 49.95
C SER A 166 3.05 -53.21 50.74
N CYS A 167 1.87 -52.68 50.39
CA CYS A 167 0.59 -53.11 50.95
C CYS A 167 0.33 -54.59 50.65
N ASP A 168 0.56 -55.05 49.43
CA ASP A 168 0.40 -56.47 49.04
C ASP A 168 1.30 -57.40 49.86
N LYS A 169 2.56 -56.98 50.14
CA LYS A 169 3.47 -57.74 51.00
C LYS A 169 2.93 -57.85 52.42
N ILE A 170 2.49 -56.72 53.00
CA ILE A 170 1.93 -56.69 54.35
C ILE A 170 0.65 -57.54 54.42
N GLU A 171 -0.23 -57.47 53.41
CA GLU A 171 -1.43 -58.32 53.34
C GLU A 171 -1.09 -59.81 53.29
N ASN A 172 -0.05 -60.19 52.55
CA ASN A 172 0.41 -61.58 52.50
C ASN A 172 1.02 -62.02 53.83
N GLU A 173 1.81 -61.17 54.49
CA GLU A 173 2.35 -61.44 55.83
C GLU A 173 1.23 -61.61 56.87
N ILE A 174 0.16 -60.82 56.80
CA ILE A 174 -1.02 -60.98 57.66
C ILE A 174 -1.73 -62.32 57.39
N LYS A 175 -1.90 -62.70 56.12
CA LYS A 175 -2.50 -64.00 55.76
C LYS A 175 -1.70 -65.19 56.28
N GLU A 176 -0.36 -65.12 56.25
CA GLU A 176 0.49 -66.20 56.77
C GLU A 176 0.37 -66.33 58.29
N LEU A 177 0.26 -65.23 59.03
CA LEU A 177 0.07 -65.23 60.49
C LEU A 177 -1.33 -65.71 60.93
N ASP A 178 -2.37 -65.47 60.13
CA ASP A 178 -3.73 -66.00 60.37
C ASP A 178 -3.80 -67.52 60.14
N VAL A 179 -2.96 -68.10 59.28
CA VAL A 179 -2.89 -69.56 59.04
C VAL A 179 -2.14 -70.30 60.15
N GLU A 180 -1.14 -69.68 60.77
CA GLU A 180 -0.41 -70.26 61.91
C GLU A 180 -1.20 -70.22 63.23
N SER A 181 -2.24 -69.39 63.33
CA SER A 181 -3.06 -69.24 64.54
C SER A 181 -4.32 -70.12 64.58
N ASP A 182 -4.69 -70.82 63.49
CA ASP A 182 -5.77 -71.83 63.50
C ASP A 182 -5.36 -73.21 64.07
N GLY A 183 -4.18 -73.29 64.70
CA GLY A 183 -3.75 -74.42 65.52
C GLY A 183 -4.24 -74.39 66.99
N GLY A 184 -4.92 -73.32 67.43
CA GLY A 184 -5.36 -73.18 68.81
C GLY A 184 -6.57 -72.25 68.96
N GLY A 185 -7.73 -72.82 69.25
CA GLY A 185 -8.98 -72.07 69.33
C GLY A 185 -9.07 -71.02 70.45
N VAL A 186 -10.18 -70.27 70.33
CA VAL A 186 -10.88 -69.39 71.30
C VAL A 186 -10.60 -67.88 71.15
N GLY A 187 -11.67 -67.15 70.84
CA GLY A 187 -11.91 -65.80 71.40
C GLY A 187 -12.29 -64.70 70.42
N LYS A 188 -13.60 -64.47 70.23
CA LYS A 188 -14.13 -63.20 69.73
C LYS A 188 -13.70 -62.06 70.66
N SER A 189 -13.19 -60.96 70.11
CA SER A 189 -13.35 -59.63 70.71
C SER A 189 -13.39 -58.53 69.65
N GLU A 190 -14.47 -57.76 69.66
CA GLU A 190 -14.68 -56.49 68.98
C GLU A 190 -13.48 -55.54 69.17
N LEU A 191 -13.24 -54.64 68.21
CA LEU A 191 -13.34 -53.20 68.48
C LEU A 191 -13.18 -52.34 67.22
N MET A 192 -13.93 -51.23 67.29
CA MET A 192 -14.16 -50.22 66.28
C MET A 192 -12.90 -49.54 65.74
N GLY A 193 -13.03 -49.02 64.51
CA GLY A 193 -12.16 -47.98 63.98
C GLY A 193 -12.87 -47.12 62.95
N LYS A 194 -13.80 -46.26 63.39
CA LYS A 194 -14.14 -45.07 62.62
C LYS A 194 -12.86 -44.23 62.53
N ASN A 195 -12.40 -43.88 61.34
CA ASN A 195 -11.86 -42.54 61.15
C ASN A 195 -12.08 -42.04 59.72
N MET A 196 -12.90 -41.00 59.71
CA MET A 196 -13.42 -40.22 58.61
C MET A 196 -12.37 -39.16 58.32
N TYR A 197 -11.68 -39.23 57.18
CA TYR A 197 -10.88 -38.10 56.71
C TYR A 197 -11.69 -37.36 55.65
N HIS A 198 -12.33 -36.28 56.11
CA HIS A 198 -12.73 -35.16 55.28
C HIS A 198 -11.48 -34.57 54.62
N CYS A 199 -11.53 -34.38 53.31
CA CYS A 199 -10.59 -33.56 52.58
C CYS A 199 -11.36 -32.29 52.21
N ASP A 200 -11.12 -31.22 52.97
CA ASP A 200 -11.61 -29.89 52.66
C ASP A 200 -10.88 -29.31 51.44
N THR A 201 -11.69 -28.63 50.63
CA THR A 201 -11.52 -27.92 49.35
C THR A 201 -10.27 -27.07 49.17
#